data_AF-A0AAJ1KCE7-F1
#
_entry.id   AF-A0AAJ1KCE7-F1
#
_cell.length_a   1.000
_cell.length_b   1.000
_cell.length_c   1.000
_cell.angle_alpha   90.00
_cell.angle_beta   90.00
_cell.angle_gamma   90.00
#
_symmetry.space_group_name_H-M   'P 1'
#
loop_
_entity.id
_entity.type
_entity.pdbx_description
1 polymer ?
#
loop_
_entity_poly.entity_id
_entity_poly.type
_entity_poly.pdbx_seq_one_letter_code
_entity_poly.pdbx_strand_id
1 'polypeptide(L)'
;MNPLDYATKFFPIGAKRKDDGTWTYDNFGVPGLTMVQSPAVPLNTMISGKPKDYFMGVASEQRLESDDTIRLIEDQRLYLVRQLANGRPLDPDSFTVFDITALEVKEGTTTP
;
A
#
# COMPACT_ATOMS: atom_id res chain seq x y z
N MET A 1 1.69 -2.46 -2.16
CA MET A 1 2.67 -3.50 -1.76
C MET A 1 3.21 -3.21 -0.37
N ASN A 2 3.83 -4.18 0.30
CA ASN A 2 4.43 -3.97 1.61
C ASN A 2 5.64 -3.00 1.52
N PRO A 3 5.83 -2.05 2.47
CA PRO A 3 7.00 -1.17 2.49
C PRO A 3 8.36 -1.91 2.50
N LEU A 4 8.44 -3.07 3.16
CA LEU A 4 9.67 -3.87 3.22
C LEU A 4 10.04 -4.46 1.85
N ASP A 5 9.06 -5.00 1.12
CA ASP A 5 9.27 -5.52 -0.23
C ASP A 5 9.64 -4.41 -1.22
N TYR A 6 9.09 -3.20 -1.03
CA TYR A 6 9.46 -2.06 -1.84
C TYR A 6 10.93 -1.70 -1.63
N ALA A 7 11.37 -1.55 -0.39
CA ALA A 7 12.74 -1.16 -0.06
C ALA A 7 13.78 -2.21 -0.51
N THR A 8 13.46 -3.49 -0.36
CA THR A 8 14.41 -4.59 -0.64
C THR A 8 14.47 -4.98 -2.11
N LYS A 9 13.34 -4.97 -2.82
CA LYS A 9 13.25 -5.50 -4.19
C LYS A 9 13.06 -4.41 -5.25
N PHE A 10 12.13 -3.47 -5.05
CA PHE A 10 11.74 -2.53 -6.10
C PHE A 10 12.58 -1.26 -6.13
N PHE A 11 13.01 -0.75 -4.97
CA PHE A 11 13.88 0.42 -4.87
C PHE A 11 15.18 0.27 -5.67
N PRO A 12 15.97 -0.83 -5.56
CA PRO A 12 17.18 -0.99 -6.36
C PRO A 12 16.92 -1.10 -7.87
N ILE A 13 15.73 -1.58 -8.28
CA ILE A 13 15.35 -1.68 -9.70
C ILE A 13 14.95 -0.30 -10.26
N GLY A 14 14.23 0.50 -9.46
CA GLY A 14 13.70 1.81 -9.85
C GLY A 14 14.69 2.96 -9.71
N ALA A 15 15.74 2.78 -8.91
CA ALA A 15 16.79 3.78 -8.72
C ALA A 15 17.76 3.77 -9.90
N LYS A 16 17.74 4.84 -10.71
CA LYS A 16 18.71 5.07 -11.79
C LYS A 16 19.46 6.36 -11.56
N ARG A 17 20.78 6.30 -11.69
CA ARG A 17 21.64 7.49 -11.71
C ARG A 17 21.71 7.99 -13.14
N LYS A 18 21.38 9.27 -13.35
CA LYS A 18 21.57 9.96 -14.62
C LYS A 18 23.04 10.34 -14.80
N ASP A 19 23.44 10.60 -16.04
CA ASP A 19 24.79 11.06 -16.39
C ASP A 19 25.14 12.40 -15.71
N ASP A 20 24.13 13.19 -15.35
CA ASP A 20 24.25 14.45 -14.59
C ASP A 20 24.55 14.27 -13.10
N GLY A 21 24.64 13.02 -12.62
CA GLY A 21 24.90 12.68 -11.22
C GLY A 21 23.65 12.70 -10.31
N THR A 22 22.49 13.10 -10.82
CA THR A 22 21.21 13.12 -10.10
C THR A 22 20.60 11.72 -10.06
N TRP A 23 19.96 11.38 -8.94
CA TRP A 23 19.21 10.14 -8.79
C TRP A 23 17.75 10.35 -9.17
N THR A 24 17.24 9.47 -10.02
CA THR A 24 15.81 9.31 -10.25
C THR A 24 15.34 8.02 -9.62
N TYR A 25 14.27 8.12 -8.83
CA TYR A 25 13.59 6.99 -8.21
C TYR A 25 12.31 6.69 -8.98
N ASP A 26 11.74 5.50 -8.78
CA ASP A 26 10.47 5.08 -9.37
C ASP A 26 10.41 5.13 -10.90
N ASN A 27 11.56 5.00 -11.57
CA ASN A 27 11.62 5.01 -13.04
C ASN A 27 11.32 3.61 -13.62
N PHE A 28 10.05 3.24 -13.61
CA PHE A 28 9.56 2.00 -14.19
C PHE A 28 9.05 2.22 -15.63
N GLY A 29 9.20 1.23 -16.51
CA GLY A 29 8.82 1.31 -17.93
C GLY A 29 7.31 1.38 -18.21
N VAL A 30 6.48 1.50 -17.16
CA VAL A 30 5.02 1.57 -17.27
C VAL A 30 4.59 3.02 -17.04
N PRO A 31 4.01 3.70 -18.04
CA PRO A 31 3.59 5.09 -17.90
C PRO A 31 2.44 5.22 -16.91
N GLY A 32 2.53 6.21 -16.00
CA GLY A 32 1.51 6.49 -15.00
C GLY A 32 1.46 5.49 -13.83
N LEU A 33 2.46 4.59 -13.72
CA LEU A 33 2.56 3.69 -12.57
C LEU A 33 2.81 4.50 -11.30
N THR A 34 1.94 4.33 -10.31
CA THR A 34 2.10 4.92 -8.98
C THR A 34 2.27 3.80 -7.97
N MET A 35 3.38 3.79 -7.24
CA MET A 35 3.62 2.77 -6.23
C MET A 35 2.97 3.18 -4.90
N VAL A 36 2.00 2.38 -4.44
CA VAL A 36 1.36 2.58 -3.14
C VAL A 36 1.88 1.55 -2.15
N GLN A 37 2.50 2.05 -1.07
CA GLN A 37 3.03 1.24 0.01
C GLN A 37 2.01 1.15 1.16
N SER A 38 1.66 -0.07 1.57
CA SER A 38 0.73 -0.31 2.68
C SER A 38 1.16 -1.53 3.47
N PRO A 39 1.26 -1.44 4.82
CA PRO A 39 1.61 -2.56 5.68
C PRO A 39 0.50 -3.63 5.73
N ALA A 40 -0.71 -3.32 5.25
CA ALA A 40 -1.81 -4.27 5.18
C ALA A 40 -1.61 -5.33 4.08
N VAL A 41 -0.68 -5.12 3.14
CA VAL A 41 -0.36 -6.11 2.12
C VAL A 41 0.63 -7.13 2.69
N PRO A 42 0.36 -8.44 2.59
CA PRO A 42 1.29 -9.48 3.02
C PRO A 42 2.66 -9.35 2.34
N LEU A 43 3.69 -9.84 3.02
CA LEU A 43 5.04 -9.91 2.46
C LEU A 43 5.07 -10.80 1.20
N ASN A 44 6.00 -10.50 0.30
CA ASN A 44 6.16 -11.18 -0.99
C ASN A 44 4.92 -11.14 -1.90
N THR A 45 3.98 -10.22 -1.64
CA THR A 45 2.78 -10.06 -2.45
C THR A 45 2.71 -8.64 -3.02
N MET A 46 2.45 -8.55 -4.32
CA MET A 46 2.16 -7.29 -5.00
C MET A 46 0.76 -7.32 -5.59
N ILE A 47 0.07 -6.19 -5.54
CA ILE A 47 -1.25 -6.01 -6.16
C ILE A 47 -1.10 -4.93 -7.22
N SER A 48 -1.48 -5.24 -8.46
CA SER A 48 -1.59 -4.26 -9.54
C SER A 48 -3.05 -4.11 -9.93
N GLY A 49 -3.43 -2.92 -10.34
CA GLY A 49 -4.78 -2.63 -10.80
C GLY A 49 -5.01 -1.15 -11.00
N LYS A 50 -6.19 -0.81 -11.51
CA LYS A 50 -6.63 0.58 -11.66
C LYS A 50 -7.52 0.94 -10.48
N PRO A 51 -7.14 1.92 -9.63
CA PRO A 51 -7.95 2.31 -8.47
C PRO A 51 -9.37 2.78 -8.85
N LYS A 52 -9.55 3.32 -10.07
CA LYS A 52 -10.85 3.77 -10.58
C LYS A 52 -11.85 2.63 -10.79
N ASP A 53 -11.36 1.40 -10.93
CA ASP A 53 -12.17 0.21 -11.15
C ASP A 53 -12.48 -0.52 -9.82
N TYR A 54 -12.37 0.20 -8.69
CA TYR A 54 -12.75 -0.28 -7.37
C TYR A 54 -13.93 0.53 -6.83
N PHE A 55 -15.01 -0.16 -6.45
CA PHE A 55 -16.13 0.46 -5.76
C PHE A 55 -15.90 0.38 -4.26
N MET A 56 -15.93 1.52 -3.59
CA MET A 56 -15.91 1.58 -2.12
C MET A 56 -17.05 2.48 -1.64
N GLY A 57 -18.03 1.88 -0.98
CA GLY A 57 -19.06 2.59 -0.25
C GLY A 57 -18.65 2.74 1.21
N VAL A 58 -18.58 3.97 1.70
CA VAL A 58 -18.34 4.26 3.11
C VAL A 58 -19.58 4.94 3.68
N ALA A 59 -20.22 4.29 4.63
CA ALA A 59 -21.24 4.87 5.47
C ALA A 59 -20.63 5.10 6.86
N SER A 60 -20.46 6.37 7.23
CA SER A 60 -20.03 6.75 8.57
C SER A 60 -21.16 7.53 9.21
N GLU A 61 -21.48 7.18 10.43
CA GLU A 61 -22.16 8.11 11.32
C GLU A 61 -21.06 9.02 11.89
N GLN A 62 -21.04 10.31 11.53
CA GLN A 62 -20.04 11.27 12.03
C GLN A 62 -20.40 11.73 13.45
N ARG A 63 -20.70 10.77 14.33
CA ARG A 63 -21.07 11.02 15.72
C ARG A 63 -19.96 10.48 16.61
N LEU A 64 -19.39 11.38 17.41
CA LEU A 64 -18.49 11.02 18.49
C LEU A 64 -19.36 10.65 19.69
N GLU A 65 -19.45 9.35 19.98
CA GLU A 65 -20.10 8.87 21.20
C GLU A 65 -19.06 8.94 22.33
N SER A 66 -19.35 9.69 23.38
CA SER A 66 -18.54 9.73 24.60
C SER A 66 -19.35 9.19 25.77
N ASP A 67 -18.80 8.19 26.46
CA ASP A 67 -19.45 7.58 27.63
C ASP A 67 -18.44 7.46 28.77
N ASP A 68 -18.84 7.95 29.94
CA ASP A 68 -18.07 7.93 31.19
C ASP A 68 -18.67 6.92 32.20
N THR A 69 -19.82 6.30 31.86
CA THR A 69 -20.65 5.54 32.81
C THR A 69 -20.09 4.15 33.12
N ILE A 70 -19.49 3.46 32.13
CA ILE A 70 -19.05 2.07 32.28
C ILE A 70 -17.61 1.95 32.83
N ARG A 71 -16.74 2.95 32.62
CA ARG A 71 -15.33 2.93 33.03
C ARG A 71 -14.97 3.87 34.18
N LEU A 72 -15.97 4.35 34.93
CA LEU A 72 -15.78 5.25 36.06
C LEU A 72 -14.86 4.65 37.15
N ILE A 73 -14.87 3.32 37.33
CA ILE A 73 -14.07 2.61 38.33
C ILE A 73 -12.56 2.69 38.02
N GLU A 74 -12.18 2.86 36.75
CA GLU A 74 -10.78 2.92 36.29
C GLU A 74 -10.34 4.34 35.92
N ASP A 75 -11.17 5.36 36.19
CA ASP A 75 -10.93 6.76 35.82
C ASP A 75 -10.62 6.95 34.32
N GLN A 76 -11.41 6.30 33.45
CA GLN A 76 -11.24 6.35 31.99
C GLN A 76 -12.49 6.87 31.28
N ARG A 77 -12.26 7.60 30.18
CA ARG A 77 -13.29 8.09 29.25
C ARG A 77 -13.21 7.34 27.92
N LEU A 78 -14.33 6.82 27.44
CA LEU A 78 -14.40 6.12 26.17
C LEU A 78 -14.89 7.04 25.05
N TYR A 79 -14.19 7.02 23.92
CA TYR A 79 -14.60 7.65 22.67
C TYR A 79 -14.82 6.58 21.61
N LEU A 80 -16.01 6.54 21.01
CA LEU A 80 -16.35 5.60 19.96
C LEU A 80 -16.74 6.35 18.68
N VAL A 81 -16.17 5.89 17.57
CA VAL A 81 -16.56 6.29 16.20
C VAL A 81 -16.78 5.01 15.41
N ARG A 82 -17.91 4.93 14.69
CA ARG A 82 -18.26 3.77 13.87
C ARG A 82 -18.23 4.14 12.39
N GLN A 83 -17.47 3.37 11.63
CA GLN A 83 -17.42 3.45 10.16
C GLN A 83 -17.78 2.10 9.57
N LEU A 84 -18.81 2.07 8.74
CA LEU A 84 -19.20 0.91 7.95
C LEU A 84 -18.68 1.11 6.53
N ALA A 85 -17.78 0.23 6.10
CA ALA A 85 -17.24 0.27 4.75
C ALA A 85 -17.54 -1.06 4.04
N ASN A 86 -17.96 -0.96 2.78
CA ASN A 86 -18.04 -2.11 1.88
C ASN A 86 -17.30 -1.77 0.59
N GLY A 87 -16.43 -2.66 0.15
CA GLY A 87 -15.65 -2.50 -1.06
C GLY A 87 -15.70 -3.74 -1.92
N ARG A 88 -15.79 -3.56 -3.24
CA ARG A 88 -15.66 -4.63 -4.22
C ARG A 88 -15.03 -4.13 -5.52
N PRO A 89 -14.26 -4.96 -6.22
CA PRO A 89 -13.83 -4.62 -7.57
C PRO A 89 -15.05 -4.52 -8.51
N LEU A 90 -14.99 -3.63 -9.50
CA LEU A 90 -16.05 -3.54 -10.52
C LEU A 90 -16.04 -4.77 -11.42
N ASP A 91 -14.84 -5.19 -11.85
CA ASP A 91 -14.64 -6.39 -12.66
C ASP A 91 -13.63 -7.35 -12.00
N PRO A 92 -13.72 -8.67 -12.25
CA PRO A 92 -12.77 -9.65 -11.70
C PRO A 92 -11.31 -9.39 -12.11
N ASP A 93 -11.10 -8.84 -13.31
CA ASP A 93 -9.78 -8.61 -13.89
C ASP A 93 -9.21 -7.21 -13.56
N SER A 94 -9.94 -6.39 -12.79
CA SER A 94 -9.48 -5.03 -12.42
C SER A 94 -8.25 -5.03 -11.51
N PHE A 95 -8.06 -6.12 -10.76
CA PHE A 95 -6.95 -6.29 -9.83
C PHE A 95 -6.29 -7.66 -9.98
N THR A 96 -4.98 -7.67 -10.13
CA THR A 96 -4.18 -8.89 -10.22
C THR A 96 -3.21 -8.94 -9.05
N VAL A 97 -3.18 -10.09 -8.38
CA VAL A 97 -2.24 -10.39 -7.31
C VAL A 97 -1.06 -11.15 -7.90
N PHE A 98 0.14 -10.62 -7.65
CA PHE A 98 1.41 -11.21 -8.07
C PHE A 98 2.17 -11.72 -6.86
N ASP A 99 2.71 -12.93 -6.99
CA ASP A 99 3.73 -13.45 -6.09
C ASP A 99 5.10 -12.90 -6.53
N ILE A 100 5.75 -12.17 -5.63
CA ILE A 100 7.06 -11.54 -5.85
C ILE A 100 8.15 -12.25 -5.04
N THR A 101 7.94 -13.49 -4.60
CA THR A 101 8.93 -14.26 -3.82
C THR A 101 10.23 -14.43 -4.60
N ALA A 102 10.14 -14.86 -5.87
CA ALA A 102 11.29 -15.10 -6.75
C ALA A 102 11.85 -13.82 -7.42
N LEU A 103 11.38 -12.64 -7.02
CA LEU A 103 11.87 -11.37 -7.53
C LEU A 103 13.23 -11.08 -6.86
N GLU A 104 14.27 -11.61 -7.47
CA GLU A 104 15.65 -11.37 -7.06
C GLU A 104 16.18 -10.09 -7.70
N VAL A 105 16.86 -9.29 -6.88
CA VAL A 105 17.69 -8.19 -7.38
C VAL A 105 18.84 -8.87 -8.11
N LYS A 106 18.81 -8.84 -9.44
CA LYS A 106 19.96 -9.28 -10.22
C LYS A 106 21.13 -8.36 -9.86
N GLU A 107 22.03 -8.85 -9.01
CA GLU A 107 23.24 -8.09 -8.66
C GLU A 107 23.93 -7.72 -9.98
N GLY A 108 24.09 -6.42 -10.18
CA GLY A 108 24.78 -5.91 -11.36
C GLY A 108 26.16 -6.56 -11.41
N THR A 109 26.46 -7.25 -12.51
CA THR A 109 27.80 -7.73 -12.81
C THR A 109 28.76 -6.57 -12.61
N THR A 110 29.62 -6.68 -11.60
CA THR A 110 30.80 -5.83 -11.47
C THR A 110 31.72 -6.17 -12.65
N THR A 111 31.54 -5.46 -13.76
CA THR A 111 32.51 -5.51 -14.85
C THR A 111 33.82 -4.88 -14.32
N PRO A 112 34.96 -5.59 -14.45
CA PRO A 112 36.27 -5.13 -13.95
C PRO A 112 36.78 -3.87 -14.63
#